data_AF-H0ELC9-F1
#
_entry.id   AF-H0ELC9-F1
#
_cell.length_a   1.000
_cell.length_b   1.000
_cell.length_c   1.000
_cell.angle_alpha   90.00
_cell.angle_beta   90.00
_cell.angle_gamma   90.00
#
_symmetry.space_group_name_H-M   'P 1'
#
loop_
_entity.id
_entity.type
_entity.pdbx_description
1 polymer ?
#
loop_
_entity_poly.entity_id
_entity_poly.type
_entity_poly.pdbx_seq_one_letter_code
_entity_poly.pdbx_strand_id
1 'polypeptide(L)'
;MAYPYSIFEEPAGQPLSTLAAHLSGPERRDIDRQIGAMTKALAALTSPNGTFGAASRVFTEPNANTTAGPQAPAVAPKVGFKTWSEAFNALLEGILRDGEDISVLLPYDVIRARCERLSWHLDAITLPRLTILDIGSEANVMVSYDKSKASSSGSADAKITGLRSWAQGVFGDPLIADVFTDPSEGFLEGWRGEGRTMTEGEENADVRMMLYRCYKAVPDSSQKELKGRRKLTSVLAELEKTDAMNDGGGKRSRSPSGFGEEASKRPKLESDTA
;
A
#
# COMPACT_ATOMS: atom_id res chain seq x y z
N MET A 1 -30.78 -0.32 18.04
CA MET A 1 -29.99 -0.73 16.86
C MET A 1 -29.01 -1.80 17.29
N ALA A 2 -28.99 -2.96 16.64
CA ALA A 2 -27.93 -3.93 16.82
C ALA A 2 -26.75 -3.53 15.93
N TYR A 3 -25.57 -3.35 16.50
CA TYR A 3 -24.36 -3.13 15.72
C TYR A 3 -23.85 -4.48 15.18
N PRO A 4 -23.38 -4.54 13.92
CA PRO A 4 -22.77 -5.76 13.41
C PRO A 4 -21.50 -6.07 14.21
N TYR A 5 -21.34 -7.34 14.61
CA TYR A 5 -20.15 -7.83 15.29
C TYR A 5 -19.79 -9.21 14.73
N SER A 6 -18.49 -9.53 14.79
CA SER A 6 -17.96 -10.85 14.44
C SER A 6 -17.31 -11.45 15.68
N ILE A 7 -17.55 -12.74 15.91
CA ILE A 7 -16.92 -13.50 17.00
C ILE A 7 -15.91 -14.45 16.37
N PHE A 8 -14.69 -14.42 16.88
CA PHE A 8 -13.59 -15.28 16.45
C PHE A 8 -12.97 -15.97 17.66
N GLU A 9 -12.32 -17.11 17.42
CA GLU A 9 -11.44 -17.72 18.40
C GLU A 9 -10.24 -16.80 18.64
N GLU A 10 -9.84 -16.61 19.90
CA GLU A 10 -8.66 -15.81 20.21
C GLU A 10 -7.40 -16.55 19.76
N PRO A 11 -6.52 -15.92 18.95
CA PRO A 11 -5.27 -16.56 18.57
C PRO A 11 -4.43 -16.85 19.82
N ALA A 12 -3.93 -18.08 19.92
CA ALA A 12 -3.08 -18.49 21.04
C ALA A 12 -1.83 -17.59 21.18
N GLY A 13 -1.24 -17.54 22.38
CA GLY A 13 -0.02 -16.77 22.64
C GLY A 13 -0.29 -15.35 23.16
N GLN A 14 0.74 -14.51 23.12
CA GLN A 14 0.68 -13.11 23.56
C GLN A 14 1.16 -12.17 22.44
N PRO A 15 0.71 -10.90 22.42
CA PRO A 15 1.21 -9.92 21.46
C PRO A 15 2.72 -9.76 21.57
N LEU A 16 3.41 -9.68 20.42
CA LEU A 16 4.86 -9.47 20.35
C LEU A 16 5.29 -8.22 21.14
N SER A 17 4.47 -7.18 21.17
CA SER A 17 4.71 -5.94 21.93
C SER A 17 4.87 -6.19 23.44
N THR A 18 4.24 -7.23 23.97
CA THR A 18 4.36 -7.63 25.39
C THR A 18 5.69 -8.33 25.66
N LEU A 19 6.23 -9.04 24.67
CA LEU A 19 7.48 -9.80 24.78
C LEU A 19 8.70 -8.99 24.36
N ALA A 20 8.54 -7.94 23.54
CA ALA A 20 9.61 -7.20 22.89
C ALA A 20 10.73 -6.73 23.86
N ALA A 21 10.36 -6.28 25.06
CA ALA A 21 11.32 -5.83 26.08
C ALA A 21 12.18 -6.97 26.69
N HIS A 22 11.81 -8.22 26.45
CA HIS A 22 12.42 -9.41 27.04
C HIS A 22 13.05 -10.35 26.02
N LEU A 23 12.95 -10.05 24.72
CA LEU A 23 13.55 -10.84 23.66
C LEU A 23 15.01 -10.43 23.46
N SER A 24 15.88 -11.42 23.35
CA SER A 24 17.23 -11.26 22.85
C SER A 24 17.25 -10.94 21.35
N GLY A 25 18.36 -10.38 20.86
CA GLY A 25 18.54 -10.10 19.43
C GLY A 25 18.30 -11.31 18.51
N PRO A 26 18.85 -12.51 18.82
CA PRO A 26 18.60 -13.71 18.03
C PRO A 26 17.13 -14.16 18.03
N GLU A 27 16.45 -14.11 19.18
CA GLU A 27 15.02 -14.46 19.26
C GLU A 27 14.16 -13.49 18.44
N ARG A 28 14.46 -12.18 18.53
CA ARG A 28 13.79 -11.18 17.71
C ARG A 28 14.01 -11.42 16.22
N ARG A 29 15.25 -11.70 15.81
CA ARG A 29 15.58 -11.99 14.41
C ARG A 29 14.82 -13.23 13.92
N ASP A 30 14.68 -14.26 14.74
CA ASP A 30 13.93 -15.46 14.36
C ASP A 30 12.42 -15.18 14.21
N ILE A 31 11.83 -14.40 15.10
CA ILE A 31 10.43 -13.95 14.97
C ILE A 31 10.25 -13.13 13.68
N ASP A 32 11.14 -12.16 13.41
CA ASP A 32 11.08 -11.38 12.18
C ASP A 32 11.19 -12.27 10.93
N ARG A 33 12.04 -13.31 10.97
CA ARG A 33 12.13 -14.33 9.92
C ARG A 33 10.83 -15.08 9.72
N GLN A 34 10.15 -15.45 10.80
CA GLN A 34 8.82 -16.06 10.73
C GLN A 34 7.77 -15.08 10.15
N ILE A 35 7.82 -13.78 10.50
CA ILE A 35 6.96 -12.75 9.90
C ILE A 35 7.21 -12.70 8.38
N GLY A 36 8.46 -12.65 7.94
CA GLY A 36 8.82 -12.66 6.52
C GLY A 36 8.26 -13.86 5.76
N ALA A 37 8.41 -15.06 6.35
CA ALA A 37 7.87 -16.29 5.78
C ALA A 37 6.33 -16.28 5.71
N MET A 38 5.65 -15.77 6.75
CA MET A 38 4.20 -15.60 6.78
C MET A 38 3.73 -14.60 5.72
N THR A 39 4.38 -13.44 5.60
CA THR A 39 4.08 -12.44 4.57
C THR A 39 4.22 -13.04 3.18
N LYS A 40 5.25 -13.85 2.94
CA LYS A 40 5.44 -14.57 1.66
C LYS A 40 4.31 -15.56 1.39
N ALA A 41 3.91 -16.34 2.40
CA ALA A 41 2.83 -17.31 2.28
C ALA A 41 1.49 -16.63 1.96
N LEU A 42 1.20 -15.48 2.58
CA LEU A 42 0.02 -14.68 2.28
C LEU A 42 0.08 -14.11 0.85
N ALA A 43 1.23 -13.58 0.43
CA ALA A 43 1.41 -13.05 -0.93
C ALA A 43 1.32 -14.12 -2.04
N ALA A 44 1.40 -15.41 -1.69
CA ALA A 44 1.13 -16.50 -2.61
C ALA A 44 -0.38 -16.71 -2.88
N LEU A 45 -1.25 -16.23 -1.99
CA LEU A 45 -2.70 -16.23 -2.18
C LEU A 45 -3.08 -15.06 -3.09
N THR A 46 -3.75 -15.35 -4.20
CA THR A 46 -4.20 -14.35 -5.17
C THR A 46 -5.70 -14.14 -5.09
N SER A 47 -6.17 -12.97 -5.55
CA SER A 47 -7.58 -12.62 -5.58
C SER A 47 -8.42 -13.67 -6.34
N PRO A 48 -9.53 -14.17 -5.78
CA PRO A 48 -10.36 -15.19 -6.43
C PRO A 48 -10.97 -14.76 -7.76
N ASN A 49 -11.16 -13.45 -7.96
CA ASN A 49 -11.76 -12.88 -9.17
C ASN A 49 -10.75 -12.05 -9.99
N GLY A 50 -9.46 -12.11 -9.65
CA GLY A 50 -8.41 -11.35 -10.33
C GLY A 50 -8.49 -9.83 -10.15
N THR A 51 -9.31 -9.34 -9.21
CA THR A 51 -9.44 -7.90 -8.93
C THR A 51 -8.63 -7.45 -7.72
N PHE A 52 -8.31 -6.16 -7.69
CA PHE A 52 -7.52 -5.50 -6.66
C PHE A 52 -8.38 -4.79 -5.61
N GLY A 53 -7.81 -4.48 -4.44
CA GLY A 53 -8.41 -3.64 -3.41
C GLY A 53 -8.60 -4.33 -2.07
N ALA A 54 -9.33 -3.69 -1.15
CA ALA A 54 -9.60 -4.23 0.18
C ALA A 54 -10.21 -5.64 0.11
N ALA A 55 -9.76 -6.56 0.96
CA ALA A 55 -10.22 -7.94 0.99
C ALA A 55 -11.75 -8.03 1.13
N SER A 56 -12.35 -7.18 1.97
CA SER A 56 -13.81 -7.08 2.15
C SER A 56 -14.60 -6.58 0.93
N ARG A 57 -13.92 -5.97 -0.05
CA ARG A 57 -14.49 -5.59 -1.35
C ARG A 57 -14.27 -6.66 -2.42
N VAL A 58 -13.12 -7.33 -2.38
CA VAL A 58 -12.74 -8.35 -3.36
C VAL A 58 -13.48 -9.66 -3.10
N PHE A 59 -13.64 -10.05 -1.84
CA PHE A 59 -14.50 -11.16 -1.45
C PHE A 59 -15.95 -10.77 -1.65
N THR A 60 -16.57 -11.33 -2.69
CA THR A 60 -18.01 -11.21 -2.91
C THR A 60 -18.73 -12.14 -1.93
N GLU A 61 -19.70 -11.61 -1.18
CA GLU A 61 -20.63 -12.42 -0.38
C GLU A 61 -21.33 -13.46 -1.29
N PRO A 62 -21.27 -14.77 -0.99
CA PRO A 62 -21.92 -15.81 -1.80
C PRO A 62 -23.44 -15.61 -1.95
N ASN A 63 -24.06 -14.81 -1.08
CA ASN A 63 -25.50 -14.68 -0.93
C ASN A 63 -26.08 -13.32 -1.36
N ALA A 64 -25.32 -12.48 -2.08
CA ALA A 64 -25.84 -11.22 -2.62
C ALA A 64 -27.10 -11.39 -3.51
N ASN A 65 -27.36 -12.60 -3.99
CA ASN A 65 -28.53 -12.93 -4.82
C ASN A 65 -29.76 -13.46 -4.05
N THR A 66 -29.68 -13.75 -2.74
CA THR A 66 -30.73 -14.55 -2.07
C THR A 66 -31.54 -13.82 -0.99
N THR A 67 -31.14 -12.61 -0.54
CA THR A 67 -31.85 -11.93 0.55
C THR A 67 -32.02 -10.42 0.35
N ALA A 68 -32.33 -9.99 -0.88
CA ALA A 68 -32.93 -8.67 -1.07
C ALA A 68 -34.41 -8.73 -0.68
N GLY A 69 -34.71 -8.47 0.60
CA GLY A 69 -36.06 -8.08 0.98
C GLY A 69 -36.48 -6.80 0.22
N PRO A 70 -37.77 -6.59 -0.08
CA PRO A 70 -38.24 -5.55 -1.03
C PRO A 70 -38.01 -4.08 -0.61
N GLN A 71 -37.16 -3.79 0.38
CA GLN A 71 -36.93 -2.45 0.92
C GLN A 71 -35.47 -2.07 1.21
N ALA A 72 -34.47 -2.92 0.89
CA ALA A 72 -33.08 -2.48 0.97
C ALA A 72 -32.68 -1.79 -0.35
N PRO A 73 -32.10 -0.57 -0.34
CA PRO A 73 -31.53 0.01 -1.54
C PRO A 73 -30.49 -0.97 -2.09
N ALA A 74 -30.56 -1.26 -3.39
CA ALA A 74 -29.63 -2.17 -4.05
C ALA A 74 -28.20 -1.69 -3.82
N VAL A 75 -27.52 -2.30 -2.84
CA VAL A 75 -26.11 -2.03 -2.59
C VAL A 75 -25.38 -2.58 -3.81
N ALA A 76 -24.77 -1.68 -4.58
CA ALA A 76 -24.00 -2.06 -5.76
C ALA A 76 -23.05 -3.21 -5.40
N PRO A 77 -22.90 -4.23 -6.27
CA PRO A 77 -22.00 -5.33 -6.00
C PRO A 77 -20.62 -4.76 -5.66
N LYS A 78 -20.07 -5.13 -4.50
CA LYS A 78 -18.69 -4.81 -4.14
C LYS A 78 -17.81 -5.65 -5.07
N VAL A 79 -17.35 -5.03 -6.14
CA VAL A 79 -16.37 -5.58 -7.07
C VAL A 79 -15.05 -4.86 -6.80
N GLY A 80 -13.95 -5.59 -6.79
CA GLY A 80 -12.63 -4.96 -6.73
C GLY A 80 -12.32 -4.17 -8.00
N PHE A 81 -11.12 -3.59 -8.04
CA PHE A 81 -10.64 -2.76 -9.14
C PHE A 81 -9.89 -3.59 -10.18
N LYS A 82 -9.80 -3.08 -11.41
CA LYS A 82 -9.14 -3.80 -12.51
C LYS A 82 -7.62 -3.65 -12.44
N THR A 83 -7.14 -2.52 -11.95
CA THR A 83 -5.72 -2.24 -11.80
C THR A 83 -5.36 -1.94 -10.35
N TRP A 84 -4.08 -2.09 -10.03
CA TRP A 84 -3.59 -1.71 -8.71
C TRP A 84 -3.59 -0.19 -8.50
N SER A 85 -3.37 0.61 -9.54
CA SER A 85 -3.45 2.08 -9.44
C SER A 85 -4.84 2.55 -9.00
N GLU A 86 -5.91 2.01 -9.59
CA GLU A 86 -7.29 2.30 -9.20
C GLU A 86 -7.56 1.93 -7.75
N ALA A 87 -7.15 0.72 -7.33
CA ALA A 87 -7.31 0.24 -5.96
C ALA A 87 -6.53 1.09 -4.95
N PHE A 88 -5.28 1.41 -5.24
CA PHE A 88 -4.44 2.23 -4.38
C PHE A 88 -5.01 3.64 -4.23
N ASN A 89 -5.43 4.28 -5.33
CA ASN A 89 -6.05 5.61 -5.27
C ASN A 89 -7.36 5.58 -4.45
N ALA A 90 -8.15 4.51 -4.53
CA ALA A 90 -9.34 4.36 -3.71
C ALA A 90 -9.02 4.15 -2.21
N LEU A 91 -7.93 3.44 -1.87
CA LEU A 91 -7.45 3.31 -0.49
C LEU A 91 -6.95 4.66 0.06
N LEU A 92 -6.13 5.37 -0.73
CA LEU A 92 -5.62 6.68 -0.39
C LEU A 92 -6.75 7.70 -0.20
N GLU A 93 -7.70 7.76 -1.13
CA GLU A 93 -8.84 8.68 -1.03
C GLU A 93 -9.70 8.37 0.20
N GLY A 94 -9.84 7.10 0.59
CA GLY A 94 -10.54 6.71 1.82
C GLY A 94 -9.93 7.38 3.05
N ILE A 95 -8.62 7.22 3.26
CA ILE A 95 -7.94 7.79 4.43
C ILE A 95 -7.86 9.32 4.38
N LEU A 96 -7.79 9.92 3.19
CA LEU A 96 -7.80 11.38 3.05
C LEU A 96 -9.17 11.95 3.42
N ARG A 97 -10.27 11.31 3.00
CA ARG A 97 -11.63 11.70 3.39
C ARG A 97 -11.87 11.53 4.89
N ASP A 98 -11.41 10.42 5.47
CA ASP A 98 -11.49 10.22 6.92
C ASP A 98 -10.76 11.35 7.66
N GLY A 99 -9.62 11.80 7.14
CA GLY A 99 -8.87 12.96 7.64
C GLY A 99 -9.61 14.29 7.48
N GLU A 100 -10.23 14.54 6.32
CA GLU A 100 -11.03 15.74 6.05
C GLU A 100 -12.26 15.80 6.97
N ASP A 101 -12.97 14.68 7.14
CA ASP A 101 -14.20 14.56 7.95
C ASP A 101 -13.93 14.87 9.43
N ILE A 102 -12.77 14.50 9.95
CA ILE A 102 -12.33 14.82 11.32
C ILE A 102 -11.46 16.09 11.41
N SER A 103 -11.33 16.83 10.30
CA SER A 103 -10.62 18.11 10.20
C SER A 103 -9.12 18.07 10.52
N VAL A 104 -8.42 16.99 10.16
CA VAL A 104 -6.94 16.98 10.20
C VAL A 104 -6.42 18.01 9.18
N LEU A 105 -5.51 18.89 9.59
CA LEU A 105 -4.92 19.88 8.68
C LEU A 105 -3.76 19.27 7.89
N LEU A 106 -4.05 18.80 6.67
CA LEU A 106 -3.09 18.23 5.72
C LEU A 106 -3.18 18.96 4.36
N PRO A 107 -2.11 18.93 3.54
CA PRO A 107 -2.13 19.48 2.20
C PRO A 107 -2.80 18.50 1.22
N TYR A 108 -4.10 18.23 1.40
CA TYR A 108 -4.86 17.19 0.67
C TYR A 108 -4.72 17.27 -0.84
N ASP A 109 -4.92 18.45 -1.43
CA ASP A 109 -4.82 18.66 -2.87
C ASP A 109 -3.41 18.33 -3.42
N VAL A 110 -2.38 18.66 -2.64
CA VAL A 110 -0.98 18.36 -3.01
C VAL A 110 -0.73 16.85 -2.96
N ILE A 111 -1.27 16.15 -1.95
CA ILE A 111 -1.14 14.69 -1.83
C ILE A 111 -1.83 14.02 -3.01
N ARG A 112 -3.09 14.40 -3.30
CA ARG A 112 -3.88 13.87 -4.42
C ARG A 112 -3.15 14.07 -5.74
N ALA A 113 -2.76 15.31 -6.07
CA ALA A 113 -2.08 15.64 -7.32
C ALA A 113 -0.76 14.88 -7.52
N ARG A 114 0.05 14.75 -6.45
CA ARG A 114 1.34 14.03 -6.54
C ARG A 114 1.15 12.52 -6.68
N CYS A 115 0.21 11.93 -5.95
CA CYS A 115 -0.04 10.49 -6.03
C CYS A 115 -0.69 10.11 -7.36
N GLU A 116 -1.69 10.87 -7.83
CA GLU A 116 -2.31 10.68 -9.15
C GLU A 116 -1.26 10.78 -10.27
N ARG A 117 -0.40 11.80 -10.16
CA ARG A 117 0.91 11.96 -10.82
C ARG A 117 1.56 10.67 -11.29
N LEU A 118 1.95 9.90 -10.28
CA LEU A 118 2.85 8.77 -10.39
C LEU A 118 2.09 7.44 -10.34
N SER A 119 0.76 7.47 -10.26
CA SER A 119 -0.08 6.29 -10.06
C SER A 119 0.06 5.26 -11.16
N TRP A 120 0.41 5.66 -12.38
CA TRP A 120 0.64 4.75 -13.51
C TRP A 120 1.81 3.77 -13.27
N HIS A 121 2.78 4.10 -12.41
CA HIS A 121 3.84 3.16 -12.02
C HIS A 121 3.31 1.96 -11.21
N LEU A 122 2.11 2.07 -10.64
CA LEU A 122 1.44 1.00 -9.91
C LEU A 122 0.84 -0.05 -10.88
N ASP A 123 0.59 0.31 -12.15
CA ASP A 123 0.03 -0.62 -13.15
C ASP A 123 1.01 -1.71 -13.59
N ALA A 124 2.29 -1.60 -13.22
CA ALA A 124 3.26 -2.68 -13.35
C ALA A 124 2.89 -3.92 -12.51
N ILE A 125 1.99 -3.77 -11.54
CA ILE A 125 1.49 -4.86 -10.69
C ILE A 125 0.27 -5.48 -11.36
N THR A 126 0.42 -6.74 -11.76
CA THR A 126 -0.60 -7.46 -12.54
C THR A 126 -1.28 -8.56 -11.73
N LEU A 127 -0.63 -9.08 -10.68
CA LEU A 127 -1.22 -10.09 -9.82
C LEU A 127 -1.68 -9.49 -8.48
N PRO A 128 -2.99 -9.54 -8.19
CA PRO A 128 -3.55 -9.07 -6.92
C PRO A 128 -3.27 -10.08 -5.79
N ARG A 129 -2.25 -9.81 -4.97
CA ARG A 129 -1.78 -10.72 -3.90
C ARG A 129 -2.30 -10.30 -2.53
N LEU A 130 -2.70 -11.26 -1.70
CA LEU A 130 -3.16 -10.98 -0.35
C LEU A 130 -2.00 -10.43 0.49
N THR A 131 -2.20 -9.22 1.00
CA THR A 131 -1.23 -8.47 1.79
C THR A 131 -1.94 -7.89 2.99
N ILE A 132 -1.39 -8.04 4.19
CA ILE A 132 -1.88 -7.36 5.38
C ILE A 132 -1.01 -6.12 5.60
N LEU A 133 -1.64 -4.94 5.64
CA LEU A 133 -0.92 -3.66 5.62
C LEU A 133 -0.01 -3.45 6.84
N ASP A 134 -0.43 -3.95 8.01
CA ASP A 134 0.21 -3.77 9.30
C ASP A 134 0.75 -5.10 9.88
N ILE A 135 1.19 -6.02 9.01
CA ILE A 135 1.67 -7.35 9.39
C ILE A 135 2.90 -7.30 10.32
N GLY A 136 3.68 -6.21 10.28
CA GLY A 136 4.82 -5.97 11.16
C GLY A 136 4.47 -5.38 12.52
N SER A 137 3.21 -5.01 12.75
CA SER A 137 2.79 -4.40 14.01
C SER A 137 2.91 -5.38 15.16
N GLU A 138 3.78 -5.06 16.13
CA GLU A 138 4.01 -5.90 17.32
C GLU A 138 2.75 -6.08 18.17
N ALA A 139 1.76 -5.19 18.05
CA ALA A 139 0.47 -5.32 18.73
C ALA A 139 -0.43 -6.40 18.10
N ASN A 140 -0.19 -6.74 16.84
CA ASN A 140 -1.05 -7.58 16.02
C ASN A 140 -0.47 -8.97 15.78
N VAL A 141 0.86 -9.12 15.88
CA VAL A 141 1.56 -10.41 15.79
C VAL A 141 1.48 -11.15 17.12
N MET A 142 0.97 -12.37 17.09
CA MET A 142 0.82 -13.23 18.26
C MET A 142 1.93 -14.28 18.29
N VAL A 143 2.57 -14.42 19.45
CA VAL A 143 3.71 -15.31 19.65
C VAL A 143 3.48 -16.20 20.87
N SER A 144 3.70 -17.50 20.70
CA SER A 144 3.89 -18.42 21.81
C SER A 144 5.37 -18.39 22.21
N TYR A 145 5.63 -18.15 23.49
CA TYR A 145 6.98 -18.04 24.02
C TYR A 145 7.10 -18.90 25.28
N ASP A 146 7.90 -19.96 25.20
CA ASP A 146 8.13 -20.87 26.32
C ASP A 146 9.55 -20.71 26.88
N LYS A 147 9.67 -19.94 27.97
CA LYS A 147 10.93 -19.73 28.69
C LYS A 147 11.53 -21.03 29.24
N SER A 148 10.70 -22.05 29.54
CA SER A 148 11.17 -23.29 30.16
C SER A 148 12.00 -24.15 29.21
N LYS A 149 11.79 -24.01 27.89
CA LYS A 149 12.54 -24.72 26.85
C LYS A 149 13.85 -24.06 26.47
N ALA A 150 14.01 -22.76 26.79
CA ALA A 150 15.24 -22.01 26.51
C ALA A 150 16.46 -22.58 27.25
N SER A 151 16.27 -23.18 28.43
CA SER A 151 17.34 -23.77 29.23
C SER A 151 17.88 -25.11 28.71
N SER A 152 17.16 -25.79 27.80
CA SER A 152 17.57 -27.11 27.27
C SER A 152 18.24 -27.06 25.88
N SER A 153 17.91 -26.06 25.04
CA SER A 153 18.47 -25.92 23.68
C SER A 153 19.32 -24.66 23.47
N GLY A 154 19.38 -23.76 24.47
CA GLY A 154 20.07 -22.46 24.34
C GLY A 154 19.33 -21.43 23.48
N SER A 155 18.13 -21.74 22.98
CA SER A 155 17.25 -20.82 22.25
C SER A 155 15.82 -20.98 22.76
N ALA A 156 15.17 -19.91 23.21
CA ALA A 156 13.73 -20.00 23.49
C ALA A 156 12.98 -20.28 22.18
N ASP A 157 12.01 -21.19 22.25
CA ASP A 157 11.15 -21.53 21.11
C ASP A 157 10.05 -20.47 21.01
N ALA A 158 10.36 -19.35 20.36
CA ALA A 158 9.42 -18.29 20.05
C ALA A 158 8.75 -18.60 18.71
N LYS A 159 7.45 -18.88 18.69
CA LYS A 159 6.73 -19.24 17.46
C LYS A 159 5.55 -18.32 17.22
N ILE A 160 5.43 -17.80 16.00
CA ILE A 160 4.23 -17.07 15.57
C ILE A 160 3.04 -18.03 15.57
N THR A 161 1.99 -17.64 16.30
CA THR A 161 0.76 -18.41 16.47
C THR A 161 -0.42 -17.78 15.76
N GLY A 162 -0.36 -16.49 15.44
CA GLY A 162 -1.45 -15.83 14.73
C GLY A 162 -1.26 -14.34 14.50
N LEU A 163 -2.28 -13.75 13.88
CA LEU A 163 -2.36 -12.34 13.53
C LEU A 163 -3.75 -11.81 13.88
N ARG A 164 -3.85 -10.59 14.42
CA ARG A 164 -5.13 -9.96 14.81
C ARG A 164 -5.71 -9.02 13.74
N SER A 165 -4.91 -8.49 12.82
CA SER A 165 -5.30 -7.43 11.87
C SER A 165 -5.88 -7.88 10.53
N TRP A 166 -6.68 -8.95 10.49
CA TRP A 166 -7.24 -9.44 9.22
C TRP A 166 -8.14 -8.42 8.50
N ALA A 167 -8.70 -7.45 9.23
CA ALA A 167 -9.49 -6.36 8.65
C ALA A 167 -8.68 -5.42 7.73
N GLN A 168 -7.35 -5.38 7.88
CA GLN A 168 -6.42 -4.58 7.08
C GLN A 168 -5.92 -5.34 5.83
N GLY A 169 -6.55 -6.45 5.47
CA GLY A 169 -6.19 -7.22 4.28
C GLY A 169 -6.56 -6.50 2.98
N VAL A 170 -5.61 -6.49 2.04
CA VAL A 170 -5.79 -5.99 0.68
C VAL A 170 -5.28 -7.03 -0.32
N PHE A 171 -5.89 -7.09 -1.50
CA PHE A 171 -5.32 -7.76 -2.67
C PHE A 171 -4.63 -6.73 -3.55
N GLY A 172 -3.29 -6.76 -3.56
CA GLY A 172 -2.47 -5.68 -4.10
C GLY A 172 -1.00 -6.06 -4.24
N ASP A 173 -0.15 -5.02 -4.28
CA ASP A 173 1.30 -5.16 -4.24
C ASP A 173 1.77 -5.46 -2.81
N PRO A 174 2.49 -6.56 -2.54
CA PRO A 174 3.03 -6.85 -1.21
C PRO A 174 3.89 -5.73 -0.62
N LEU A 175 4.56 -4.93 -1.46
CA LEU A 175 5.43 -3.85 -1.01
C LEU A 175 4.70 -2.73 -0.26
N ILE A 176 3.37 -2.65 -0.32
CA ILE A 176 2.61 -1.65 0.45
C ILE A 176 2.69 -1.88 1.96
N ALA A 177 2.89 -3.14 2.40
CA ALA A 177 2.92 -3.48 3.82
C ALA A 177 3.99 -2.68 4.59
N ASP A 178 3.72 -2.48 5.88
CA ASP A 178 4.57 -1.71 6.80
C ASP A 178 6.00 -2.25 6.89
N VAL A 179 6.15 -3.58 6.94
CA VAL A 179 7.42 -4.32 7.02
C VAL A 179 8.42 -3.97 5.92
N PHE A 180 7.99 -3.52 4.74
CA PHE A 180 8.89 -3.14 3.65
C PHE A 180 9.43 -1.71 3.76
N THR A 181 8.98 -0.93 4.74
CA THR A 181 9.46 0.46 4.93
C THR A 181 10.87 0.50 5.50
N ASP A 182 11.16 -0.39 6.45
CA ASP A 182 12.44 -0.56 7.13
C ASP A 182 12.60 -2.05 7.49
N PRO A 183 12.85 -2.91 6.48
CA PRO A 183 12.82 -4.35 6.67
C PRO A 183 14.05 -4.83 7.46
N SER A 184 13.83 -5.61 8.52
CA SER A 184 14.94 -6.24 9.25
C SER A 184 15.57 -7.37 8.44
N GLU A 185 16.83 -7.70 8.74
CA GLU A 185 17.52 -8.82 8.08
C GLU A 185 16.78 -10.15 8.25
N GLY A 186 16.24 -10.40 9.45
CA GLY A 186 15.42 -11.58 9.72
C GLY A 186 14.20 -11.62 8.80
N PHE A 187 13.45 -10.51 8.72
CA PHE A 187 12.30 -10.41 7.82
C PHE A 187 12.68 -10.69 6.36
N LEU A 188 13.76 -10.09 5.86
CA LEU A 188 14.21 -10.30 4.48
C LEU A 188 14.62 -11.75 4.23
N GLU A 189 15.24 -12.41 5.20
CA GLU A 189 15.59 -13.83 5.13
C GLU A 189 14.33 -14.70 4.95
N GLY A 190 13.31 -14.46 5.77
CA GLY A 190 12.02 -15.17 5.67
C GLY A 190 11.24 -14.86 4.40
N TRP A 191 11.21 -13.59 3.98
CA TRP A 191 10.52 -13.14 2.78
C TRP A 191 11.16 -13.70 1.51
N ARG A 192 12.49 -13.72 1.44
CA ARG A 192 13.21 -14.34 0.31
C ARG A 192 12.93 -15.83 0.28
N GLY A 193 13.11 -16.53 1.40
CA GLY A 193 12.80 -17.96 1.58
C GLY A 193 13.19 -18.84 0.39
N GLU A 194 12.54 -19.99 0.25
CA GLU A 194 12.66 -20.83 -0.95
C GLU A 194 11.50 -20.55 -1.93
N GLY A 195 11.75 -20.67 -3.25
CA GLY A 195 10.72 -20.53 -4.30
C GLY A 195 10.71 -19.19 -5.03
N ARG A 196 9.59 -18.87 -5.70
CA ARG A 196 9.46 -17.72 -6.61
C ARG A 196 9.45 -16.38 -5.86
N THR A 197 10.06 -15.36 -6.46
CA THR A 197 9.95 -13.96 -6.03
C THR A 197 8.51 -13.46 -6.17
N MET A 198 7.99 -12.81 -5.13
CA MET A 198 6.61 -12.31 -5.09
C MET A 198 6.48 -10.84 -5.56
N THR A 199 7.60 -10.16 -5.79
CA THR A 199 7.64 -8.76 -6.23
C THR A 199 7.55 -8.67 -7.75
N GLU A 200 6.68 -7.79 -8.24
CA GLU A 200 6.52 -7.47 -9.68
C GLU A 200 7.06 -6.07 -10.00
N GLY A 201 7.48 -5.84 -11.25
CA GLY A 201 7.92 -4.53 -11.74
C GLY A 201 9.06 -3.90 -10.95
N GLU A 202 10.20 -4.60 -10.80
CA GLU A 202 11.35 -4.10 -10.03
C GLU A 202 11.83 -2.73 -10.52
N GLU A 203 11.71 -2.45 -11.82
CA GLU A 203 12.08 -1.17 -12.43
C GLU A 203 11.29 0.03 -11.89
N ASN A 204 10.09 -0.21 -11.36
CA ASN A 204 9.21 0.82 -10.81
C ASN A 204 9.11 0.74 -9.27
N ALA A 205 9.83 -0.19 -8.63
CA ALA A 205 9.66 -0.49 -7.21
C ALA A 205 9.96 0.71 -6.31
N ASP A 206 10.97 1.52 -6.64
CA ASP A 206 11.33 2.71 -5.87
C ASP A 206 10.19 3.75 -5.87
N VAL A 207 9.59 4.01 -7.03
CA VAL A 207 8.46 4.95 -7.17
C VAL A 207 7.24 4.44 -6.41
N ARG A 208 6.92 3.15 -6.54
CA ARG A 208 5.83 2.54 -5.78
C ARG A 208 6.07 2.63 -4.27
N MET A 209 7.29 2.36 -3.83
CA MET A 209 7.66 2.47 -2.42
C MET A 209 7.46 3.90 -1.88
N MET A 210 7.77 4.92 -2.68
CA MET A 210 7.49 6.31 -2.30
C MET A 210 6.00 6.61 -2.20
N LEU A 211 5.17 6.11 -3.12
CA LEU A 211 3.71 6.21 -3.03
C LEU A 211 3.17 5.53 -1.77
N TYR A 212 3.66 4.33 -1.44
CA TYR A 212 3.26 3.61 -0.23
C TYR A 212 3.73 4.31 1.05
N ARG A 213 4.92 4.92 1.04
CA ARG A 213 5.40 5.76 2.15
C ARG A 213 4.50 6.98 2.34
N CYS A 214 4.00 7.57 1.26
CA CYS A 214 3.09 8.72 1.33
C CYS A 214 1.76 8.29 1.95
N TYR A 215 1.17 7.20 1.45
CA TYR A 215 -0.04 6.59 2.00
C TYR A 215 0.09 6.31 3.50
N LYS A 216 1.17 5.64 3.92
CA LYS A 216 1.45 5.31 5.34
C LYS A 216 1.76 6.53 6.23
N ALA A 217 2.13 7.67 5.63
CA ALA A 217 2.46 8.89 6.37
C ALA A 217 1.26 9.80 6.63
N VAL A 218 0.12 9.55 5.97
CA VAL A 218 -1.14 10.22 6.26
C VAL A 218 -1.57 9.83 7.68
N PRO A 219 -1.62 10.78 8.64
CA PRO A 219 -1.89 10.46 10.03
C PRO A 219 -3.36 10.06 10.25
N ASP A 220 -3.55 9.00 11.02
CA ASP A 220 -4.84 8.57 11.56
C ASP A 220 -5.14 9.34 12.85
N SER A 221 -5.68 10.56 12.73
CA SER A 221 -6.40 11.30 13.80
C SER A 221 -5.79 11.48 15.22
N SER A 222 -4.60 10.98 15.56
CA SER A 222 -4.14 10.79 16.94
C SER A 222 -2.72 11.33 17.20
N GLN A 223 -2.40 11.49 18.50
CA GLN A 223 -1.24 12.07 19.23
C GLN A 223 0.17 12.03 18.58
N LYS A 224 0.37 11.24 17.51
CA LYS A 224 1.57 11.22 16.68
C LYS A 224 1.51 12.21 15.52
N GLU A 225 0.47 13.03 15.44
CA GLU A 225 0.22 14.02 14.36
C GLU A 225 1.47 14.80 13.95
N LEU A 226 2.23 15.37 14.89
CA LEU A 226 3.42 16.15 14.53
C LEU A 226 4.52 15.29 13.87
N LYS A 227 4.71 14.05 14.33
CA LYS A 227 5.65 13.10 13.71
C LYS A 227 5.15 12.65 12.34
N GLY A 228 3.85 12.37 12.22
CA GLY A 228 3.19 12.02 10.97
C GLY A 228 3.33 13.13 9.93
N ARG A 229 3.01 14.37 10.30
CA ARG A 229 3.17 15.56 9.45
C ARG A 229 4.60 15.76 8.99
N ARG A 230 5.59 15.66 9.88
CA ARG A 230 7.02 15.76 9.49
C ARG A 230 7.40 14.68 8.48
N LYS A 231 6.95 13.44 8.71
CA LYS A 231 7.21 12.32 7.79
C LYS A 231 6.53 12.54 6.44
N LEU A 232 5.28 12.99 6.44
CA LEU A 232 4.52 13.32 5.23
C LEU A 232 5.20 14.44 4.44
N THR A 233 5.61 15.53 5.07
CA THR A 233 6.37 16.61 4.40
C THR A 233 7.65 16.09 3.77
N SER A 234 8.41 15.24 4.47
CA SER A 234 9.63 14.63 3.94
C SER A 234 9.34 13.77 2.71
N VAL A 235 8.32 12.91 2.78
CA VAL A 235 7.95 12.02 1.66
C VAL A 235 7.42 12.82 0.47
N LEU A 236 6.63 13.85 0.70
CA LEU A 236 6.15 14.72 -0.38
C LEU A 236 7.33 15.40 -1.10
N ALA A 237 8.32 15.91 -0.36
CA ALA A 237 9.52 16.51 -0.95
C ALA A 237 10.35 15.49 -1.75
N GLU A 238 10.38 14.22 -1.35
CA GLU A 238 11.03 13.14 -2.09
C GLU A 238 10.27 12.82 -3.38
N LEU A 239 8.94 12.66 -3.31
CA LEU A 239 8.06 12.43 -4.46
C LEU A 239 8.21 13.52 -5.53
N GLU A 240 8.34 14.78 -5.12
CA GLU A 240 8.56 15.91 -6.03
C GLU A 240 9.89 15.83 -6.78
N LYS A 241 10.96 15.35 -6.12
CA LYS A 241 12.25 15.16 -6.77
C LYS A 241 12.19 14.04 -7.79
N THR A 242 11.61 12.90 -7.43
CA THR A 242 11.45 11.74 -8.33
C THR A 242 10.67 12.11 -9.57
N ASP A 243 9.60 12.85 -9.36
CA ASP A 243 8.78 13.32 -10.44
C ASP A 243 9.52 14.30 -11.37
N ALA A 244 10.26 15.27 -10.82
CA ALA A 244 11.07 16.18 -11.62
C ALA A 244 12.13 15.45 -12.46
N MET A 245 12.70 14.36 -11.94
CA MET A 245 13.63 13.49 -12.69
C MET A 245 12.92 12.75 -13.84
N ASN A 246 11.67 12.32 -13.63
CA ASN A 246 10.87 11.63 -14.63
C ASN A 246 10.45 12.56 -15.78
N ASP A 247 10.05 13.79 -15.47
CA ASP A 247 9.74 14.81 -16.49
C ASP A 247 10.99 15.24 -17.29
N GLY A 248 12.19 15.18 -16.68
CA GLY A 248 13.46 15.46 -17.35
C GLY A 248 13.89 14.41 -18.38
N GLY A 249 13.44 13.16 -18.24
CA GLY A 249 13.69 12.07 -19.20
C GLY A 249 12.71 12.04 -20.37
N GLY A 250 11.59 12.74 -20.24
CA GLY A 250 10.48 12.78 -21.19
C GLY A 250 10.45 14.03 -22.06
N LYS A 251 11.54 14.38 -22.76
CA LYS A 251 11.39 15.18 -24.00
C LYS A 251 10.67 14.31 -25.03
N ARG A 252 9.35 14.15 -24.88
CA ARG A 252 8.47 13.75 -25.98
C ARG A 252 8.70 14.77 -27.08
N SER A 253 9.42 14.36 -28.12
CA SER A 253 9.50 15.03 -29.40
C SER A 253 8.08 15.25 -29.89
N ARG A 254 7.54 16.43 -29.62
CA ARG A 254 6.43 16.96 -30.40
C ARG A 254 7.00 17.20 -31.79
N SER A 255 6.88 16.21 -32.67
CA SER A 255 7.03 16.42 -34.10
C SER A 255 6.02 17.48 -34.52
N PRO A 256 6.42 18.69 -34.95
CA PRO A 256 5.52 19.54 -35.69
C PRO A 256 5.46 18.92 -37.09
N SER A 257 4.36 18.22 -37.37
CA SER A 257 3.97 17.90 -38.74
C SER A 257 4.00 19.19 -39.55
N GLY A 258 4.83 19.22 -40.58
CA GLY A 258 5.02 20.38 -41.44
C GLY A 258 3.72 20.81 -42.12
N PHE A 259 3.43 22.10 -42.02
CA PHE A 259 2.77 22.84 -43.08
C PHE A 259 3.72 23.97 -43.45
N GLY A 260 4.26 23.89 -44.67
CA GLY A 260 5.17 24.89 -45.20
C GLY A 260 4.45 26.20 -45.47
N GLU A 261 5.01 27.29 -44.98
CA GLU A 261 4.77 28.62 -45.53
C GLU A 261 6.13 29.20 -45.94
N GLU A 262 6.40 29.09 -47.23
CA GLU A 262 7.54 29.67 -47.89
C GLU A 262 7.25 31.16 -48.13
N ALA A 263 8.06 32.01 -47.50
CA ALA A 263 7.97 33.46 -47.61
C ALA A 263 8.24 33.91 -49.05
N SER A 264 7.25 34.57 -49.68
CA SER A 264 7.47 35.35 -50.90
C SER A 264 7.12 36.83 -50.68
N LYS A 265 8.11 37.64 -51.05
CA LYS A 265 8.27 39.08 -50.86
C LYS A 265 7.11 39.89 -51.49
N ARG A 266 6.61 40.90 -50.76
CA ARG A 266 5.76 41.97 -51.32
C ARG A 266 6.64 43.06 -51.97
N PRO A 267 6.44 43.42 -53.24
CA PRO A 267 6.90 44.70 -53.76
C PRO A 267 5.90 45.81 -53.40
N LYS A 268 6.45 46.98 -53.04
CA LYS A 268 5.73 48.20 -52.66
C LYS A 268 5.35 48.96 -53.95
N LEU A 269 4.05 49.07 -54.24
CA LEU A 269 3.53 49.92 -55.31
C LEU A 269 3.51 51.38 -54.89
N GLU A 270 3.76 52.23 -55.88
CA GLU A 270 3.87 53.68 -55.84
C GLU A 270 2.58 54.38 -55.40
N SER A 271 2.77 55.50 -54.70
CA SER A 271 1.73 56.45 -54.34
C SER A 271 1.70 57.58 -55.35
N ASP A 272 0.57 57.74 -56.05
CA ASP A 272 0.20 59.01 -56.69
C ASP A 272 -1.32 59.14 -56.70
N THR A 273 -1.84 60.11 -55.95
CA THR A 273 -2.82 61.13 -56.40
C THR A 273 -3.39 61.90 -55.21
N ALA A 274 -2.96 63.15 -55.07
CA ALA A 274 -3.80 64.36 -55.11
C ALA A 274 -2.90 65.59 -54.97
#